data_AF-A0A8C9FXJ7-F1
#
_entry.id   AF-A0A8C9FXJ7-F1
#
_cell.length_a   1.000
_cell.length_b   1.000
_cell.length_c   1.000
_cell.angle_alpha   90.00
_cell.angle_beta   90.00
_cell.angle_gamma   90.00
#
_symmetry.space_group_name_H-M   'P 1'
#
loop_
_entity.id
_entity.type
_entity.pdbx_description
1 polymer ?
#
loop_
_entity_poly.entity_id
_entity_poly.type
_entity_poly.pdbx_seq_one_letter_code
_entity_poly.pdbx_strand_id
1 'polypeptide(L)' 'MVSPAIALAFLPFLITLLLRYRHYLVLLYRAVLLGWLQDRLTGVPREQRAFQYVLSHAIPGDPRHILHTFDQWSYHCE' A
#
# COMPACT_ATOMS: atom_id res chain seq x y z
N MET A 1 -8.50 -21.59 25.25
CA MET A 1 -7.06 -21.32 25.20
C MET A 1 -6.49 -22.09 24.01
N VAL A 2 -6.11 -21.40 22.94
CA VAL A 2 -5.55 -22.04 21.73
C VAL A 2 -4.23 -22.71 22.12
N SER A 3 -4.10 -24.02 21.89
CA SER A 3 -2.94 -24.79 22.35
C SER A 3 -1.70 -24.44 21.52
N PRO A 4 -0.62 -23.93 22.13
CA PRO A 4 0.59 -23.49 21.41
C PRO A 4 1.26 -24.61 20.61
N ALA A 5 1.04 -25.87 20.99
CA ALA A 5 1.52 -27.04 20.27
C ALA A 5 0.93 -27.15 18.85
N ILE A 6 -0.33 -26.76 18.67
CA ILE A 6 -1.01 -26.80 17.37
C ILE A 6 -0.40 -25.75 16.45
N ALA A 7 -0.13 -24.55 16.96
CA ALA A 7 0.51 -23.48 16.19
C ALA A 7 1.91 -23.88 15.69
N LEU A 8 2.69 -24.58 16.53
CA LEU A 8 4.02 -25.09 16.16
C LEU A 8 3.94 -26.19 15.09
N ALA A 9 2.91 -27.03 15.10
CA ALA A 9 2.73 -28.08 14.10
C ALA A 9 2.42 -27.52 12.69
N PHE A 10 1.74 -26.37 12.61
CA PHE A 10 1.45 -25.70 11.34
C PHE A 10 2.62 -24.87 10.79
N LEU A 11 3.64 -24.62 11.61
CA LEU A 11 4.80 -23.82 11.25
C LEU A 11 5.56 -24.38 10.02
N PRO A 12 5.92 -25.67 9.92
CA PRO A 12 6.55 -26.23 8.72
C PRO A 12 5.62 -26.21 7.49
N PHE A 13 4.31 -26.38 7.69
CA PHE A 13 3.32 -26.30 6.61
C PHE A 13 3.22 -24.88 6.04
N LEU A 14 3.22 -23.87 6.92
CA LEU A 14 3.26 -22.47 6.50
C LEU A 14 4.58 -22.13 5.79
N ILE A 15 5.73 -22.57 6.30
CA ILE A 15 7.03 -22.32 5.67
C ILE A 15 7.07 -22.93 4.25
N THR A 16 6.60 -24.16 4.08
CA THR A 16 6.56 -24.81 2.77
C THR A 16 5.58 -24.12 1.82
N LEU A 17 4.42 -23.67 2.31
CA LEU A 17 3.47 -22.85 1.55
C LEU A 17 4.10 -21.51 1.12
N LEU A 18 4.80 -20.84 2.03
CA LEU A 18 5.55 -19.61 1.77
C LEU A 18 6.63 -19.80 0.70
N LEU A 19 7.36 -20.93 0.74
CA LEU A 19 8.37 -21.25 -0.27
C LEU A 19 7.74 -21.53 -1.65
N ARG A 20 6.62 -22.26 -1.66
CA ARG A 20 5.86 -22.60 -2.88
C ARG A 20 5.30 -21.35 -3.56
N TYR A 21 4.74 -20.43 -2.77
CA TYR A 21 4.13 -19.20 -3.25
C TYR A 21 5.08 -17.99 -3.18
N ARG A 22 6.39 -18.21 -2.98
CA ARG A 22 7.40 -17.16 -2.80
C ARG A 22 7.26 -16.04 -3.82
N HIS A 23 7.05 -16.37 -5.09
CA HIS A 23 6.99 -15.37 -6.15
C HIS A 23 5.76 -14.46 -6.01
N TYR A 24 4.58 -15.03 -5.78
CA TYR A 24 3.35 -14.29 -5.54
C TYR A 24 3.39 -13.50 -4.22
N LEU A 25 3.98 -14.10 -3.18
CA LEU A 25 4.17 -13.42 -1.90
C LEU A 25 5.17 -12.29 -1.99
N VAL A 26 6.22 -12.39 -2.80
CA VAL A 26 7.17 -11.29 -3.03
C VAL A 26 6.49 -10.14 -3.77
N LEU A 27 5.64 -10.42 -4.76
CA LEU A 27 4.86 -9.40 -5.46
C LEU A 27 3.91 -8.67 -4.51
N LEU A 28 3.17 -9.43 -3.71
CA LEU A 28 2.22 -8.89 -2.73
C LEU A 28 2.95 -8.14 -1.61
N TYR A 29 4.03 -8.71 -1.09
CA TYR A 29 4.91 -8.08 -0.11
C TYR A 29 5.47 -6.79 -0.67
N ARG A 30 5.92 -6.75 -1.92
CA ARG A 30 6.44 -5.53 -2.53
C ARG A 30 5.36 -4.46 -2.64
N ALA A 31 4.16 -4.80 -3.10
CA ALA A 31 3.06 -3.84 -3.19
C ALA A 31 2.64 -3.30 -1.81
N VAL A 32 2.47 -4.19 -0.83
CA VAL A 32 2.01 -3.82 0.52
C VAL A 32 3.11 -3.17 1.33
N LEU A 33 4.34 -3.69 1.34
CA LEU A 33 5.44 -3.05 2.06
C LEU A 33 5.90 -1.77 1.41
N LEU A 34 5.95 -1.62 0.09
CA LEU A 34 6.37 -0.34 -0.47
C LEU A 34 5.38 0.76 -0.11
N GLY A 35 4.07 0.49 -0.18
CA GLY A 35 3.05 1.43 0.29
C GLY A 35 3.19 1.72 1.79
N TRP A 36 3.29 0.68 2.61
CA TRP A 36 3.39 0.82 4.06
C TRP A 36 4.72 1.49 4.50
N LEU A 37 5.82 1.19 3.83
CA LEU A 37 7.15 1.76 4.09
C LEU A 37 7.18 3.22 3.64
N GLN A 38 6.56 3.58 2.51
CA GLN A 38 6.40 4.98 2.11
C GLN A 38 5.55 5.75 3.10
N ASP A 39 4.44 5.18 3.59
CA ASP A 39 3.60 5.82 4.61
C ASP A 39 4.37 5.99 5.94
N ARG A 40 5.17 4.99 6.34
CA ARG A 40 6.02 5.04 7.54
C ARG A 40 7.19 6.03 7.42
N LEU A 41 7.88 6.08 6.28
CA LEU A 41 9.06 6.92 6.07
C LEU A 41 8.69 8.40 5.91
N THR A 42 7.59 8.68 5.22
CA THR A 42 7.16 10.07 5.03
C THR A 42 6.28 10.56 6.18
N GLY A 43 5.71 9.65 7.00
CA GLY A 43 4.84 10.01 8.12
C GLY A 43 3.52 10.69 7.72
N VAL A 44 3.26 10.77 6.40
CA VAL A 44 2.12 11.43 5.80
C VAL A 44 1.41 10.40 4.93
N PRO A 45 0.15 10.04 5.23
CA PRO A 45 -0.58 9.05 4.47
C PRO A 45 -0.72 9.51 3.01
N ARG A 46 -0.71 8.54 2.09
CA ARG A 46 -0.87 8.76 0.64
C ARG A 46 -1.98 9.76 0.30
N GLU A 47 -3.11 9.66 0.99
CA GLU A 47 -4.28 10.53 0.84
C GLU A 47 -3.96 12.00 1.09
N GLN A 48 -3.14 12.28 2.10
CA GLN A 48 -2.81 13.63 2.54
C GLN A 48 -1.79 14.29 1.61
N ARG A 49 -0.94 13.47 0.96
CA ARG A 49 -0.10 13.89 -0.16
C ARG A 49 -0.92 14.21 -1.41
N ALA A 50 -1.91 13.39 -1.74
CA ALA A 50 -2.83 13.68 -2.84
C ALA A 50 -3.60 14.98 -2.58
N PHE A 51 -4.10 15.15 -1.35
CA PHE A 51 -4.82 16.35 -0.93
C PHE A 51 -3.94 17.60 -1.04
N GLN A 52 -2.69 17.54 -0.57
CA GLN A 52 -1.76 18.67 -0.65
C GLN A 52 -1.32 18.98 -2.09
N TYR A 53 -1.20 17.96 -2.93
CA TYR A 53 -0.90 18.12 -4.35
C TYR A 53 -2.06 18.80 -5.10
N VAL A 54 -3.28 18.33 -4.88
CA VAL A 54 -4.49 18.94 -5.43
C VAL A 54 -4.68 20.35 -4.88
N LEU A 55 -4.47 20.59 -3.59
CA LEU A 55 -4.62 21.93 -3.00
C LEU A 55 -3.60 22.94 -3.55
N SER A 56 -2.41 22.49 -3.94
CA SER A 56 -1.35 23.34 -4.47
C SER A 56 -1.45 23.58 -5.98
N HIS A 57 -2.07 22.67 -6.73
CA HIS A 57 -2.13 22.73 -8.20
C HIS A 57 -3.54 22.92 -8.77
N ALA A 58 -4.61 22.72 -7.99
CA ALA A 58 -5.96 22.96 -8.46
C ALA A 58 -6.29 24.45 -8.43
N ILE A 59 -6.85 24.94 -9.53
CA ILE A 59 -7.36 26.30 -9.64
C ILE A 59 -8.68 26.37 -8.86
N PRO A 60 -8.80 27.22 -7.82
CA PRO A 60 -10.03 27.33 -7.05
C PRO A 60 -11.16 27.87 -7.93
N GLY A 61 -12.24 27.11 -8.07
CA GLY A 61 -13.44 27.53 -8.78
C GLY A 61 -13.98 26.56 -9.85
N ASP A 62 -13.19 25.56 -10.27
CA ASP A 62 -13.67 24.53 -11.20
C ASP A 62 -13.47 23.10 -10.63
N PRO A 63 -14.56 22.40 -10.23
CA PRO A 63 -14.49 21.05 -9.70
C PRO A 63 -13.96 20.02 -10.72
N ARG A 64 -14.06 20.29 -12.02
CA ARG A 64 -13.50 19.41 -13.05
C ARG A 64 -11.97 19.46 -13.06
N HIS A 65 -11.39 20.60 -12.72
CA HIS A 65 -9.94 20.77 -12.65
C HIS A 65 -9.32 20.05 -11.43
N ILE A 66 -10.06 20.00 -10.32
CA ILE A 66 -9.70 19.24 -9.11
C ILE A 66 -9.67 17.73 -9.42
N LEU A 67 -10.69 17.22 -10.12
CA LEU A 67 -10.75 15.81 -10.51
C LEU A 67 -9.63 15.43 -11.48
N HIS A 68 -9.34 16.28 -12.47
CA HIS A 68 -8.29 16.02 -13.45
C HIS A 68 -6.88 16.04 -12.82
N THR A 69 -6.62 16.95 -11.87
CA THR A 69 -5.35 16.98 -11.14
C THR A 69 -5.18 15.78 -10.20
N PHE A 70 -6.26 15.29 -9.60
CA PHE A 70 -6.24 14.05 -8.83
C PHE A 70 -5.98 12.81 -9.70
N ASP A 71 -6.65 12.70 -10.85
CA ASP A 71 -6.43 11.60 -11.81
C ASP A 71 -4.97 11.56 -12.28
N GLN A 72 -4.40 12.73 -12.61
CA GLN A 72 -3.01 12.85 -13.00
C GLN A 72 -2.04 12.43 -11.89
N TRP A 73 -2.34 12.73 -10.63
CA TRP A 73 -1.56 12.26 -9.48
C TRP A 73 -1.66 10.74 -9.30
N SER A 74 -2.84 10.16 -9.48
CA SER A 74 -3.06 8.71 -9.40
C SER A 74 -2.24 7.97 -10.45
N TYR A 75 -2.23 8.45 -11.71
CA TYR A 75 -1.45 7.87 -12.79
C TYR A 75 0.07 7.98 -12.62
N HIS A 76 0.57 9.00 -11.90
CA HIS A 76 2.01 9.19 -11.69
C HIS A 76 2.57 8.48 -10.45
N CYS A 77 1.72 8.15 -9.48
CA CYS A 77 2.13 7.52 -8.22
C CYS A 77 1.91 5.99 -8.19
N GLU A 78 1.42 5.38 -9.27
CA GLU A 78 1.29 3.92 -9.45
C GLU A 78 2.54 3.34 -10.14
#